data_AF-A0A524MTF7-F1
#
_entry.id   AF-A0A524MTF7-F1
#
_cell.length_a   1.000
_cell.length_b   1.000
_cell.length_c   1.000
_cell.angle_alpha   90.00
_cell.angle_beta   90.00
_cell.angle_gamma   90.00
#
_symmetry.space_group_name_H-M   'P 1'
#
loop_
_entity.id
_entity.type
_entity.pdbx_description
1 polymer ?
#
loop_
_entity_poly.entity_id
_entity_poly.type
_entity_poly.pdbx_seq_one_letter_code
_entity_poly.pdbx_strand_id
1 'polypeptide(L)'
;MRHHTKDKGDLATAQVQVDLIERGALVLLPLTEHAPFDLVAYMNAAFFRIQVKYRATSRGVLPVHFRSVWSDRHGVHAKPMERAEVDILAIYSPETRHCYYLNPVDFAASVSLRLDPPKNGQLANVLFADDFTTFPPRPLSRTPGDD
;
A
#
# COMPACT_ATOMS: atom_id res chain seq x y z
N MET A 1 23.48 15.82 0.34
CA MET A 1 23.57 14.52 1.02
C MET A 1 22.35 13.71 0.58
N ARG A 2 22.52 12.53 -0.05
CA ARG A 2 21.39 11.70 -0.51
C ARG A 2 20.74 11.02 0.69
N HIS A 3 19.51 11.38 1.01
CA HIS A 3 18.72 10.73 2.06
C HIS A 3 18.02 9.52 1.46
N HIS A 4 18.71 8.37 1.41
CA HIS A 4 18.26 7.16 0.73
C HIS A 4 16.80 6.71 1.03
N THR A 5 16.29 6.96 2.25
CA THR A 5 14.91 6.60 2.61
C THR A 5 13.88 7.60 2.08
N LYS A 6 14.22 8.89 2.05
CA LYS A 6 13.36 9.96 1.53
C LYS A 6 13.20 9.80 0.02
N ASP A 7 14.31 9.52 -0.69
CA ASP A 7 14.32 9.29 -2.13
C ASP A 7 13.39 8.12 -2.54
N LYS A 8 13.29 7.07 -1.72
CA LYS A 8 12.38 5.92 -1.98
C LYS A 8 10.92 6.26 -1.76
N GLY A 9 10.62 7.04 -0.72
CA GLY A 9 9.26 7.52 -0.43
C GLY A 9 8.76 8.41 -1.58
N ASP A 10 9.56 9.41 -1.96
CA ASP A 10 9.24 10.33 -3.05
C ASP A 10 9.04 9.58 -4.38
N LEU A 11 9.90 8.60 -4.68
CA LEU A 11 9.75 7.74 -5.86
C LEU A 11 8.44 6.95 -5.82
N ALA A 12 8.12 6.29 -4.71
CA ALA A 12 6.89 5.53 -4.60
C ALA A 12 5.65 6.42 -4.77
N THR A 13 5.64 7.59 -4.13
CA THR A 13 4.56 8.59 -4.27
C THR A 13 4.40 9.06 -5.70
N ALA A 14 5.49 9.34 -6.42
CA ALA A 14 5.42 9.70 -7.84
C ALA A 14 4.89 8.57 -8.72
N GLN A 15 5.33 7.32 -8.49
CA GLN A 15 4.88 6.16 -9.27
C GLN A 15 3.39 5.85 -9.04
N VAL A 16 2.91 5.95 -7.80
CA VAL A 16 1.48 5.80 -7.50
C VAL A 16 0.65 6.90 -8.15
N GLN A 17 1.14 8.14 -8.15
CA GLN A 17 0.45 9.23 -8.86
C GLN A 17 0.31 8.93 -10.37
N VAL A 18 1.39 8.47 -11.02
CA VAL A 18 1.35 8.10 -12.44
C VAL A 18 0.34 6.99 -12.68
N ASP A 19 0.40 5.89 -11.92
CA ASP A 19 -0.51 4.75 -12.08
C ASP A 19 -1.99 5.16 -11.85
N LEU A 20 -2.28 6.03 -10.88
CA LEU A 20 -3.63 6.55 -10.64
C LEU A 20 -4.10 7.44 -11.81
N ILE A 21 -3.25 8.32 -12.32
CA ILE A 21 -3.56 9.22 -13.45
C ILE A 21 -3.82 8.42 -14.72
N GLU A 22 -3.00 7.40 -15.00
CA GLU A 22 -3.19 6.51 -16.16
C GLU A 22 -4.53 5.76 -16.12
N ARG A 23 -5.06 5.52 -14.93
CA ARG A 23 -6.39 4.92 -14.71
C ARG A 23 -7.54 5.94 -14.75
N GLY A 24 -7.25 7.21 -14.96
CA GLY A 24 -8.24 8.28 -15.01
C GLY A 24 -8.66 8.84 -13.65
N ALA A 25 -7.88 8.61 -12.59
CA ALA A 25 -8.12 9.26 -11.29
C ALA A 25 -7.68 10.73 -11.33
N LEU A 26 -8.43 11.60 -10.65
CA LEU A 26 -7.94 12.92 -10.27
C LEU A 26 -7.14 12.79 -8.96
N VAL A 27 -5.87 13.20 -8.97
CA VAL A 27 -5.00 13.19 -7.79
C VAL A 27 -5.04 14.55 -7.10
N LEU A 28 -5.27 14.56 -5.78
CA LEU A 28 -5.21 15.72 -4.91
C LEU A 28 -4.12 15.51 -3.86
N LEU A 29 -3.35 16.57 -3.57
CA LEU A 29 -2.25 16.52 -2.62
C LEU A 29 -2.59 17.39 -1.39
N PRO A 30 -2.30 16.91 -0.16
CA PRO A 30 -2.36 17.76 1.00
C PRO A 30 -1.28 18.85 0.89
N LEU A 31 -1.61 20.08 1.30
CA LEU A 31 -0.65 21.19 1.37
C LEU A 31 0.31 21.07 2.58
N THR A 32 0.12 20.07 3.43
CA THR A 32 0.86 19.85 4.67
C THR A 32 1.55 18.49 4.65
N GLU A 33 2.73 18.42 5.25
CA GLU A 33 3.46 17.15 5.46
C GLU A 33 2.94 16.35 6.67
N HIS A 34 2.02 16.93 7.46
CA HIS A 34 1.48 16.31 8.68
C HIS A 34 0.18 15.52 8.45
N ALA A 35 -0.27 15.40 7.20
CA ALA A 35 -1.45 14.62 6.89
C ALA A 35 -1.23 13.13 7.21
N PRO A 36 -2.28 12.40 7.63
CA PRO A 36 -2.18 10.96 7.91
C PRO A 36 -2.12 10.09 6.64
N PHE A 37 -2.17 10.70 5.45
CA PHE A 37 -2.09 10.08 4.13
C PHE A 37 -1.27 10.98 3.20
N ASP A 38 -0.72 10.41 2.12
CA ASP A 38 0.16 11.14 1.21
C ASP A 38 -0.60 11.87 0.09
N LEU A 39 -1.72 11.29 -0.35
CA LEU A 39 -2.55 11.85 -1.42
C LEU A 39 -4.01 11.38 -1.29
N VAL A 40 -4.89 12.05 -2.04
CA VAL A 40 -6.27 11.61 -2.25
C VAL A 40 -6.48 11.36 -3.74
N ALA A 41 -7.11 10.24 -4.07
CA ALA A 41 -7.59 9.98 -5.43
C ALA A 41 -9.10 10.19 -5.48
N TYR A 42 -9.56 10.91 -6.49
CA TYR A 42 -10.98 11.04 -6.82
C TYR A 42 -11.29 10.26 -8.10
N MET A 43 -12.14 9.24 -7.98
CA MET A 43 -12.54 8.37 -9.09
C MET A 43 -13.95 7.84 -8.81
N ASN A 44 -14.78 7.70 -9.85
CA ASN A 44 -16.15 7.16 -9.73
C ASN A 44 -17.00 7.89 -8.67
N ALA A 45 -16.89 9.23 -8.63
CA ALA A 45 -17.57 10.11 -7.67
C ALA A 45 -17.23 9.85 -6.19
N ALA A 46 -16.14 9.15 -5.89
CA ALA A 46 -15.68 8.87 -4.53
C ALA A 46 -14.25 9.39 -4.32
N PHE A 47 -13.96 9.77 -3.08
CA PHE A 47 -12.61 10.14 -2.62
C PHE A 47 -11.99 8.98 -1.85
N PHE A 48 -10.71 8.73 -2.11
CA PHE A 48 -9.93 7.71 -1.43
C PHE A 48 -8.66 8.33 -0.84
N ARG A 49 -8.51 8.32 0.48
CA ARG A 49 -7.30 8.76 1.19
C ARG A 49 -6.25 7.66 1.13
N ILE A 50 -5.11 7.95 0.52
CA ILE A 50 -4.10 6.94 0.19
C ILE A 50 -2.80 7.22 0.93
N GLN A 51 -2.36 6.27 1.74
CA GLN A 51 -0.98 6.22 2.23
C GLN A 51 -0.15 5.39 1.26
N VAL A 52 0.96 5.95 0.79
CA VAL A 52 1.92 5.33 -0.13
C VAL A 52 3.10 4.74 0.63
N LYS A 53 3.56 3.57 0.17
CA LYS A 53 4.77 2.93 0.69
C LYS A 53 5.61 2.35 -0.43
N TYR A 54 6.92 2.59 -0.33
CA TYR A 54 7.91 1.82 -1.09
C TYR A 54 8.15 0.46 -0.41
N ARG A 55 8.07 -0.66 -1.13
CA ARG A 55 8.45 -1.97 -0.60
C ARG A 55 9.20 -2.81 -1.63
N ALA A 56 10.42 -3.20 -1.26
CA ALA A 56 11.18 -4.20 -2.00
C ALA A 56 10.62 -5.59 -1.72
N THR A 57 10.64 -6.45 -2.72
CA THR A 57 10.28 -7.86 -2.59
C THR A 57 11.46 -8.65 -2.00
N SER A 58 11.16 -9.78 -1.35
CA SER A 58 12.15 -10.71 -0.84
C SER A 58 11.68 -12.12 -1.08
N ARG A 59 12.46 -12.91 -1.82
CA ARG A 59 12.19 -14.32 -2.15
C ARG A 59 10.78 -14.54 -2.76
N GLY A 60 10.37 -13.68 -3.69
CA GLY A 60 9.06 -13.77 -4.36
C GLY A 60 7.88 -13.32 -3.49
N VAL A 61 8.14 -12.64 -2.37
CA VAL A 61 7.13 -12.15 -1.43
C VAL A 61 7.27 -10.64 -1.23
N LEU A 62 6.16 -9.92 -1.30
CA LEU A 62 6.04 -8.52 -0.96
C LEU A 62 5.45 -8.37 0.46
N PRO A 63 6.26 -8.02 1.48
CA PRO A 63 5.78 -7.85 2.84
C PRO A 63 5.08 -6.51 3.02
N VAL A 64 3.90 -6.54 3.62
CA VAL A 64 3.05 -5.38 3.88
C VAL A 64 2.79 -5.24 5.37
N HIS A 65 3.04 -4.05 5.91
CA HIS A 65 2.78 -3.73 7.32
C HIS A 65 1.88 -2.49 7.42
N PHE A 66 0.77 -2.63 8.16
CA PHE A 66 -0.22 -1.59 8.40
C PHE A 66 0.17 -0.75 9.64
N ARG A 67 1.33 -0.10 9.56
CA ARG A 67 1.89 0.76 10.61
C ARG A 67 2.68 1.93 10.03
N SER A 68 2.67 3.07 10.70
CA SER A 68 3.57 4.18 10.39
C SER A 68 4.88 3.99 11.16
N VAL A 69 6.01 4.30 10.51
CA VAL A 69 7.35 4.20 11.09
C VAL A 69 8.06 5.51 10.83
N TRP A 70 8.60 6.13 11.88
CA TRP A 70 9.36 7.37 11.77
C TRP A 70 10.59 7.30 12.66
N SER A 71 11.58 8.14 12.35
CA SER A 71 12.80 8.26 13.14
C SER A 71 12.95 9.69 13.61
N ASP A 72 13.29 9.85 14.88
CA ASP A 72 13.68 11.13 15.46
C ASP A 72 14.98 10.97 16.24
N ARG A 73 15.41 12.04 16.92
CA ARG A 73 16.63 12.01 17.76
C ARG A 73 16.58 11.01 18.92
N HIS A 74 15.40 10.47 19.24
CA HIS A 74 15.15 9.50 20.31
C HIS A 74 14.98 8.07 19.79
N GLY A 75 15.16 7.83 18.49
CA GLY A 75 15.21 6.50 17.90
C GLY A 75 14.16 6.28 16.81
N VAL A 76 13.87 5.01 16.56
CA VAL A 76 12.86 4.60 15.57
C VAL A 76 11.58 4.24 16.31
N HIS A 77 10.49 4.90 15.92
CA HIS A 77 9.17 4.69 16.49
C HIS A 77 8.27 4.02 15.46
N ALA A 78 7.29 3.26 15.94
CA ALA A 78 6.26 2.68 15.10
C ALA A 78 4.91 2.74 15.79
N LYS A 79 3.87 3.09 15.02
CA LYS A 79 2.48 3.12 15.49
C LYS A 79 1.60 2.37 14.48
N PRO A 80 0.63 1.55 14.91
CA PRO A 80 -0.40 1.02 14.02
C PRO A 80 -1.03 2.11 13.17
N MET A 81 -1.36 1.80 11.92
CA MET A 81 -2.06 2.70 11.02
C MET A 81 -3.47 2.96 11.57
N GLU A 82 -3.88 4.23 11.61
CA GLU A 82 -5.25 4.59 11.94
C GLU A 82 -6.14 4.33 10.73
N ARG A 83 -6.97 3.29 10.81
CA ARG A 83 -7.77 2.80 9.68
C ARG A 83 -8.91 3.76 9.34
N ALA A 84 -9.31 4.62 10.27
CA ALA A 84 -10.28 5.67 10.01
C ALA A 84 -9.72 6.83 9.18
N GLU A 85 -8.39 6.99 9.10
CA GLU A 85 -7.72 8.09 8.41
C GLU A 85 -7.20 7.72 7.02
N VAL A 86 -7.03 6.42 6.75
CA VAL A 86 -6.46 5.90 5.50
C VAL A 86 -7.40 4.85 4.91
N ASP A 87 -7.97 5.14 3.74
CA ASP A 87 -8.89 4.24 3.03
C ASP A 87 -8.12 3.16 2.26
N ILE A 88 -6.95 3.51 1.71
CA ILE A 88 -6.13 2.62 0.88
C ILE A 88 -4.65 2.74 1.27
N LEU A 89 -3.99 1.59 1.41
CA LEU A 89 -2.53 1.52 1.40
C LEU A 89 -2.06 1.17 -0.01
N ALA A 90 -1.42 2.13 -0.68
CA ALA A 90 -0.77 1.92 -1.97
C ALA A 90 0.70 1.54 -1.77
N ILE A 91 1.16 0.52 -2.47
CA ILE A 91 2.52 0.02 -2.37
C ILE A 91 3.15 0.00 -3.74
N TYR A 92 4.23 0.75 -3.91
CA TYR A 92 5.08 0.61 -5.08
C TYR A 92 6.21 -0.39 -4.80
N SER A 93 6.36 -1.39 -5.66
CA SER A 93 7.51 -2.30 -5.64
C SER A 93 8.44 -2.02 -6.81
N PRO A 94 9.73 -1.72 -6.55
CA PRO A 94 10.70 -1.43 -7.60
C PRO A 94 11.05 -2.65 -8.46
N GLU A 95 10.96 -3.88 -7.91
CA GLU A 95 11.32 -5.11 -8.63
C GLU A 95 10.26 -5.47 -9.68
N THR A 96 8.99 -5.28 -9.32
CA THR A 96 7.86 -5.55 -10.23
C THR A 96 7.47 -4.33 -11.04
N ARG A 97 7.89 -3.13 -10.62
CA ARG A 97 7.49 -1.83 -11.17
C ARG A 97 5.97 -1.62 -11.18
N HIS A 98 5.26 -2.29 -10.27
CA HIS A 98 3.81 -2.21 -10.13
C HIS A 98 3.41 -1.53 -8.81
N CYS A 99 2.20 -0.97 -8.84
CA CYS A 99 1.50 -0.46 -7.67
C CYS A 99 0.45 -1.48 -7.21
N TYR A 100 0.40 -1.72 -5.90
CA TYR A 100 -0.55 -2.62 -5.26
C TYR A 100 -1.42 -1.84 -4.28
N TYR A 101 -2.72 -2.02 -4.34
CA TYR A 101 -3.72 -1.28 -3.58
C TYR A 101 -4.42 -2.22 -2.61
N LEU A 102 -4.27 -1.97 -1.32
CA LEU A 102 -4.88 -2.77 -0.27
C LEU A 102 -5.85 -1.89 0.52
N ASN A 103 -7.05 -2.41 0.78
CA ASN A 103 -7.92 -1.84 1.79
C ASN A 103 -7.40 -2.27 3.17
N PRO A 104 -6.94 -1.35 4.04
CA PRO A 104 -6.38 -1.72 5.33
C PRO A 104 -7.37 -2.56 6.16
N VAL A 105 -8.67 -2.24 6.15
CA VAL A 105 -9.65 -2.89 7.04
C VAL A 105 -9.84 -4.38 6.77
N ASP A 106 -9.38 -4.87 5.62
CA ASP A 106 -9.49 -6.28 5.24
C ASP A 106 -8.37 -7.15 5.85
N PHE A 107 -7.40 -6.55 6.55
CA PHE A 107 -6.22 -7.25 7.07
C PHE A 107 -5.93 -6.94 8.53
N ALA A 108 -5.22 -7.86 9.19
CA ALA A 108 -4.64 -7.65 10.51
C ALA A 108 -3.42 -6.68 10.46
N ALA A 109 -2.43 -6.86 11.34
CA ALA A 109 -1.28 -5.96 11.44
C ALA A 109 -0.32 -6.01 10.24
N SER A 110 -0.28 -7.14 9.52
CA SER A 110 0.57 -7.34 8.35
C SER A 110 0.03 -8.43 7.43
N VAL A 111 0.42 -8.37 6.16
CA VAL A 111 0.12 -9.38 5.15
C VAL A 111 1.33 -9.60 4.24
N SER A 112 1.42 -10.77 3.60
CA SER A 112 2.46 -11.10 2.63
C SER A 112 1.82 -11.42 1.30
N LEU A 113 2.09 -10.59 0.28
CA LEU A 113 1.60 -10.84 -1.07
C LEU A 113 2.64 -11.66 -1.82
N ARG A 114 2.23 -12.70 -2.53
CA ARG A 114 3.12 -13.56 -3.30
C ARG A 114 3.16 -13.14 -4.76
N LEU A 115 4.36 -13.01 -5.30
CA LEU A 115 4.60 -12.86 -6.74
C LEU A 115 4.63 -14.22 -7.43
N ASP A 116 5.18 -15.23 -6.74
CA ASP A 116 5.34 -16.57 -7.28
C ASP A 116 4.43 -17.57 -6.54
N PRO A 117 3.90 -18.58 -7.24
CA PRO A 117 3.23 -19.71 -6.61
C PRO A 117 4.10 -20.36 -5.53
N PRO A 118 3.53 -20.81 -4.40
CA PRO A 118 4.32 -21.40 -3.35
C PRO A 118 4.86 -22.77 -3.77
N LYS A 119 6.11 -23.04 -3.38
CA LYS A 119 6.86 -24.25 -3.76
C LYS A 119 6.21 -25.55 -3.29
N ASN A 120 5.38 -25.51 -2.25
CA ASN A 120 4.67 -26.65 -1.69
C ASN A 120 3.28 -26.87 -2.34
N GLY A 121 2.91 -26.13 -3.38
CA GLY A 121 1.62 -26.25 -4.06
C GLY A 121 0.41 -25.80 -3.24
N GLN A 122 0.63 -25.15 -2.09
CA GLN A 122 -0.45 -24.64 -1.25
C GLN A 122 -1.20 -23.51 -1.97
N LEU A 123 -2.49 -23.68 -2.25
CA LEU A 123 -3.30 -22.61 -2.85
C LEU A 123 -4.24 -21.94 -1.83
N ALA A 124 -4.59 -22.64 -0.76
CA ALA A 124 -5.46 -22.10 0.28
C ALA A 124 -4.75 -20.97 1.07
N ASN A 125 -5.47 -19.85 1.25
CA ASN A 125 -5.03 -18.65 1.98
C ASN A 125 -3.78 -17.97 1.40
N VAL A 126 -3.50 -18.18 0.10
CA VAL A 126 -2.46 -17.43 -0.60
C VAL A 126 -3.07 -16.16 -1.18
N LEU A 127 -2.42 -15.03 -0.92
CA LEU A 127 -2.75 -13.75 -1.51
C LEU A 127 -1.74 -13.46 -2.61
N PHE A 128 -2.17 -13.57 -3.87
CA PHE A 128 -1.32 -13.23 -5.00
C PHE A 128 -1.26 -11.73 -5.17
N ALA A 129 -0.09 -11.20 -5.48
CA ALA A 129 0.10 -9.76 -5.61
C ALA A 129 -0.75 -9.18 -6.76
N ASP A 130 -0.94 -9.93 -7.84
CA ASP A 130 -1.73 -9.52 -9.00
C ASP A 130 -3.19 -9.19 -8.66
N ASP A 131 -3.75 -9.85 -7.64
CA ASP A 131 -5.11 -9.59 -7.14
C ASP A 131 -5.26 -8.17 -6.57
N PHE A 132 -4.15 -7.51 -6.24
CA PHE A 132 -4.09 -6.18 -5.62
C PHE A 132 -3.65 -5.08 -6.60
N THR A 133 -3.56 -5.34 -7.91
CA THR A 133 -3.11 -4.36 -8.91
C THR A 133 -4.23 -3.43 -9.44
N THR A 134 -5.46 -3.62 -8.98
CA THR A 134 -6.62 -2.82 -9.41
C THR A 134 -6.91 -1.67 -8.45
N PHE A 135 -7.26 -0.51 -9.00
CA PHE A 135 -7.74 0.65 -8.26
C PHE A 135 -9.14 1.09 -8.77
N PRO A 136 -10.10 1.38 -7.86
CA PRO A 136 -10.06 1.11 -6.42
C PRO A 136 -9.98 -0.41 -6.15
N PRO A 137 -9.39 -0.83 -5.02
CA PRO A 137 -9.30 -2.25 -4.68
C PRO A 137 -10.70 -2.85 -4.51
N ARG A 138 -10.87 -4.09 -4.95
CA ARG A 138 -12.10 -4.84 -4.69
C ARG A 138 -12.10 -5.27 -3.22
N PRO A 139 -13.25 -5.24 -2.52
CA PRO A 139 -13.35 -5.85 -1.20
C PRO A 139 -12.93 -7.31 -1.28
N LEU A 140 -12.16 -7.79 -0.31
CA LEU A 140 -11.95 -9.23 -0.20
C LEU A 140 -13.32 -9.88 0.03
N SER A 141 -13.68 -10.86 -0.80
CA SER A 141 -14.85 -11.69 -0.56
C SER A 141 -14.66 -12.40 0.77
N ARG A 142 -15.27 -11.90 1.84
CA ARG A 142 -15.32 -12.59 3.13
C ARG A 142 -15.96 -13.94 2.90
N THR A 143 -15.25 -15.04 3.17
CA THR A 143 -15.91 -16.32 3.39
C THR A 143 -16.87 -16.16 4.58
N PRO A 144 -18.14 -16.56 4.48
CA PRO A 144 -19.02 -16.57 5.64
C PRO A 144 -18.43 -17.56 6.67
N GLY A 145 -17.99 -17.07 7.83
CA GLY A 145 -17.50 -17.96 8.90
C GLY A 145 -16.55 -17.40 9.96
N ASP A 146 -16.07 -16.16 9.87
CA ASP A 146 -15.18 -15.55 10.88
C ASP A 146 -15.91 -14.49 11.75
N ASP A 147 -17.05 -14.88 12.35
CA ASP A 147 -17.70 -14.19 13.47
C ASP A 147 -17.74 -15.11 14.70
#